data_AF-A0A6C0HVP9-F1
#
_entry.id   AF-A0A6C0HVP9-F1
#
_cell.length_a   1.000
_cell.length_b   1.000
_cell.length_c   1.000
_cell.angle_alpha   90.00
_cell.angle_beta   90.00
_cell.angle_gamma   90.00
#
_symmetry.space_group_name_H-M   'P 1'
#
loop_
_entity.id
_entity.type
_entity.pdbx_description
1 polymer ?
#
loop_
_entity_poly.entity_id
_entity_poly.type
_entity_poly.pdbx_seq_one_letter_code
_entity_poly.pdbx_strand_id
1 'polypeptide(L)'
;MNENIMKIENNIKKINDLHDIISKKVNEVNQRIETFNKKKNLKLEDSTPFLVFQNKILQNELLYLNNHKQIINSSLNNMIYGISENITMMALTVITMYKDVITGENKLVKISHKKDDNIKIVSDITYNLELINSMIIDLRKYNEELNDTIKKNNLHAKTLHENIEFVCGHVELEYKKHTNDIQKALEYFTQYTEKIIEQNEYMILLKFVS
;
A
#
# COMPACT_ATOMS: atom_id res chain seq x y z
N MET A 1 6.45 7.49 -3.02
CA MET A 1 5.75 6.46 -2.21
C MET A 1 4.54 7.05 -1.49
N ASN A 2 4.72 8.11 -0.68
CA ASN A 2 3.63 8.77 0.07
C ASN A 2 2.47 9.28 -0.82
N GLU A 3 2.76 9.81 -2.00
CA GLU A 3 1.73 10.25 -2.95
C GLU A 3 0.84 9.09 -3.43
N ASN A 4 1.45 7.95 -3.79
CA ASN A 4 0.71 6.79 -4.26
C ASN A 4 -0.20 6.22 -3.15
N ILE A 5 0.29 6.10 -1.92
CA ILE A 5 -0.56 5.60 -0.83
C ILE A 5 -1.70 6.57 -0.51
N MET A 6 -1.47 7.88 -0.52
CA MET A 6 -2.56 8.86 -0.37
C MET A 6 -3.58 8.76 -1.50
N LYS A 7 -3.13 8.51 -2.72
CA LYS A 7 -4.01 8.32 -3.88
C LYS A 7 -4.87 7.06 -3.73
N ILE A 8 -4.27 5.94 -3.29
CA ILE A 8 -5.00 4.70 -2.99
C ILE A 8 -6.07 4.94 -1.91
N GLU A 9 -5.70 5.57 -0.79
CA GLU A 9 -6.64 5.85 0.30
C GLU A 9 -7.80 6.77 -0.13
N ASN A 10 -7.50 7.79 -0.94
CA ASN A 10 -8.53 8.65 -1.53
C ASN A 10 -9.46 7.86 -2.46
N ASN A 11 -8.92 6.91 -3.23
CA ASN A 11 -9.73 6.06 -4.10
C ASN A 11 -10.61 5.09 -3.29
N ILE A 12 -10.07 4.51 -2.21
CA ILE A 12 -10.85 3.68 -1.27
C ILE A 12 -12.00 4.49 -0.65
N LYS A 13 -11.76 5.76 -0.30
CA LYS A 13 -12.82 6.65 0.19
C LYS A 13 -13.93 6.85 -0.85
N LYS A 14 -13.58 7.11 -2.12
CA LYS A 14 -14.57 7.21 -3.20
C LYS A 14 -15.38 5.91 -3.38
N ILE A 15 -14.73 4.76 -3.26
CA ILE A 15 -15.41 3.44 -3.29
C ILE A 15 -16.40 3.31 -2.13
N ASN A 16 -16.06 3.78 -0.94
CA ASN A 16 -16.97 3.79 0.22
C ASN A 16 -18.18 4.73 -0.01
N ASP A 17 -17.92 5.93 -0.51
CA ASP A 17 -19.00 6.89 -0.80
C ASP A 17 -19.99 6.31 -1.83
N LEU A 18 -19.49 5.62 -2.87
CA LEU A 18 -20.31 4.91 -3.85
C LEU A 18 -21.12 3.76 -3.22
N HIS A 19 -20.49 2.97 -2.35
CA HIS A 19 -21.17 1.89 -1.64
C HIS A 19 -22.36 2.43 -0.82
N ASP A 20 -22.20 3.56 -0.14
CA ASP A 20 -23.25 4.17 0.67
C ASP A 20 -24.41 4.71 -0.20
N ILE A 21 -24.09 5.32 -1.35
CA ILE A 21 -25.08 5.77 -2.34
C ILE A 21 -25.93 4.59 -2.83
N ILE A 22 -25.29 3.49 -3.22
CA ILE A 22 -25.99 2.30 -3.73
C ILE A 22 -26.81 1.66 -2.61
N SER A 23 -26.28 1.58 -1.39
CA SER A 23 -26.98 1.02 -0.22
C SER A 23 -28.25 1.79 0.11
N LYS A 24 -28.18 3.12 0.09
CA LYS A 24 -29.35 3.98 0.24
C LYS A 24 -30.38 3.71 -0.85
N LYS A 25 -29.93 3.50 -2.10
CA LYS A 25 -30.82 3.23 -3.23
C LYS A 25 -31.52 1.88 -3.13
N VAL A 26 -30.81 0.84 -2.71
CA VAL A 26 -31.40 -0.48 -2.40
C VAL A 26 -32.54 -0.33 -1.39
N ASN A 27 -32.32 0.44 -0.31
CA ASN A 27 -33.35 0.68 0.70
C ASN A 27 -34.58 1.42 0.14
N GLU A 28 -34.38 2.46 -0.68
CA GLU A 28 -35.46 3.17 -1.36
C GLU A 28 -36.28 2.26 -2.27
N VAL A 29 -35.62 1.41 -3.07
CA VAL A 29 -36.29 0.48 -3.99
C VAL A 29 -37.07 -0.58 -3.21
N ASN A 30 -36.51 -1.14 -2.14
CA ASN A 30 -37.20 -2.08 -1.26
C ASN A 30 -38.49 -1.48 -0.65
N GLN A 31 -38.42 -0.25 -0.15
CA GLN A 31 -39.60 0.45 0.39
C GLN A 31 -40.69 0.65 -0.66
N ARG A 32 -40.32 0.95 -1.90
CA ARG A 32 -41.26 1.06 -3.03
C ARG A 32 -41.92 -0.28 -3.31
N ILE A 33 -41.14 -1.37 -3.43
CA ILE A 33 -41.65 -2.73 -3.63
C ILE A 33 -42.67 -3.11 -2.55
N GLU A 34 -42.34 -2.88 -1.28
CA GLU A 34 -43.26 -3.16 -0.17
C GLU A 34 -44.57 -2.36 -0.27
N THR A 35 -44.48 -1.08 -0.65
CA THR A 35 -45.65 -0.21 -0.82
C THR A 35 -46.55 -0.69 -1.94
N PHE A 36 -45.97 -1.11 -3.08
CA PHE A 36 -46.73 -1.67 -4.21
C PHE A 36 -47.39 -3.00 -3.84
N ASN A 37 -46.68 -3.88 -3.15
CA ASN A 37 -47.21 -5.16 -2.68
C ASN A 37 -48.36 -5.01 -1.67
N LYS A 38 -48.36 -3.95 -0.85
CA LYS A 38 -49.46 -3.62 0.09
C LYS A 38 -50.69 -3.05 -0.61
N LYS A 39 -50.54 -2.43 -1.79
CA LYS A 39 -51.63 -1.79 -2.56
C LYS A 39 -52.25 -2.72 -3.62
N LYS A 40 -52.55 -3.98 -3.25
CA LYS A 40 -53.12 -5.04 -4.13
C LYS A 40 -54.33 -4.64 -4.97
N ASN A 41 -55.07 -3.60 -4.58
CA ASN A 41 -56.31 -3.19 -5.27
C ASN A 41 -56.08 -2.18 -6.41
N LEU A 42 -54.85 -1.68 -6.59
CA LEU A 42 -54.47 -0.82 -7.71
C LEU A 42 -53.77 -1.68 -8.76
N LYS A 43 -54.07 -1.49 -10.06
CA LYS A 43 -53.39 -2.16 -11.20
C LYS A 43 -51.92 -1.69 -11.36
N LEU A 44 -51.15 -1.68 -10.29
CA LEU A 44 -49.74 -1.27 -10.23
C LEU A 44 -48.80 -2.49 -10.33
N GLU A 45 -49.36 -3.69 -10.45
CA GLU A 45 -48.64 -4.97 -10.46
C GLU A 45 -47.59 -5.06 -11.60
N ASP A 46 -47.81 -4.38 -12.73
CA ASP A 46 -46.89 -4.41 -13.88
C ASP A 46 -45.51 -3.78 -13.60
N SER A 47 -45.40 -2.87 -12.62
CA SER A 47 -44.14 -2.17 -12.33
C SER A 47 -43.23 -2.88 -11.32
N THR A 48 -43.80 -3.76 -10.48
CA THR A 48 -43.08 -4.48 -9.43
C THR A 48 -41.93 -5.36 -9.95
N PRO A 49 -42.09 -6.13 -11.06
CA PRO A 49 -40.99 -6.92 -11.62
C PRO A 49 -39.76 -6.09 -12.00
N PHE A 50 -39.96 -4.87 -12.52
CA PHE A 50 -38.86 -3.97 -12.86
C PHE A 50 -38.11 -3.46 -11.63
N LEU A 51 -38.83 -3.14 -10.55
CA LEU A 51 -38.21 -2.75 -9.28
C LEU A 51 -37.44 -3.90 -8.65
N VAL A 52 -37.96 -5.13 -8.71
CA VAL A 52 -37.26 -6.33 -8.22
C VAL A 52 -35.99 -6.59 -9.04
N PHE A 53 -36.06 -6.47 -10.36
CA PHE A 53 -34.91 -6.58 -11.24
C PHE A 53 -33.85 -5.52 -10.92
N GLN A 54 -34.27 -4.27 -10.76
CA GLN A 54 -33.40 -3.16 -10.37
C GLN A 54 -32.71 -3.44 -9.04
N ASN A 55 -33.45 -3.89 -8.02
CA ASN A 55 -32.89 -4.20 -6.72
C ASN A 55 -31.80 -5.28 -6.80
N LYS A 56 -32.02 -6.31 -7.64
CA LYS A 56 -31.04 -7.37 -7.88
C LYS A 56 -29.75 -6.84 -8.51
N ILE A 57 -29.84 -5.90 -9.46
CA ILE A 57 -28.66 -5.24 -10.01
C ILE A 57 -27.91 -4.50 -8.91
N LEU A 58 -28.59 -3.64 -8.14
CA LEU A 58 -27.95 -2.84 -7.09
C LEU A 58 -27.29 -3.72 -6.01
N GLN A 59 -27.90 -4.85 -5.65
CA GLN A 59 -27.30 -5.81 -4.71
C GLN A 59 -26.03 -6.46 -5.26
N ASN A 60 -26.00 -6.79 -6.55
CA ASN A 60 -24.79 -7.31 -7.19
C ASN A 60 -23.66 -6.27 -7.16
N GLU A 61 -23.98 -4.99 -7.35
CA GLU A 61 -22.96 -3.92 -7.28
C GLU A 61 -22.40 -3.75 -5.87
N LEU A 62 -23.25 -3.80 -4.84
CA LEU A 62 -22.77 -3.79 -3.46
C LEU A 62 -21.84 -4.96 -3.18
N LEU A 63 -22.17 -6.15 -3.68
CA LEU A 63 -21.33 -7.33 -3.52
C LEU A 63 -19.98 -7.15 -4.23
N TYR A 64 -19.98 -6.63 -5.46
CA TYR A 64 -18.78 -6.30 -6.22
C TYR A 64 -17.87 -5.33 -5.45
N LEU A 65 -18.40 -4.19 -4.99
CA LEU A 65 -17.62 -3.20 -4.25
C LEU A 65 -17.06 -3.75 -2.93
N ASN A 66 -17.86 -4.53 -2.19
CA ASN A 66 -17.42 -5.14 -0.94
C ASN A 66 -16.28 -6.14 -1.15
N ASN A 67 -16.38 -6.99 -2.17
CA ASN A 67 -15.33 -7.95 -2.52
C ASN A 67 -14.01 -7.22 -2.86
N HIS A 68 -14.09 -6.20 -3.71
CA HIS A 68 -12.91 -5.41 -4.09
C HIS A 68 -12.29 -4.68 -2.90
N LYS A 69 -13.09 -4.08 -2.03
CA LYS A 69 -12.61 -3.43 -0.80
C LYS A 69 -11.89 -4.40 0.13
N GLN A 70 -12.44 -5.60 0.31
CA GLN A 70 -11.81 -6.63 1.14
C GLN A 70 -10.47 -7.08 0.54
N ILE A 71 -10.41 -7.26 -0.78
CA ILE A 71 -9.17 -7.60 -1.49
C ILE A 71 -8.13 -6.49 -1.31
N ILE A 72 -8.50 -5.23 -1.55
CA ILE A 72 -7.58 -4.09 -1.40
C ILE A 72 -7.04 -4.04 0.02
N ASN A 73 -7.91 -4.02 1.03
CA ASN A 73 -7.49 -3.84 2.41
C ASN A 73 -6.62 -4.99 2.91
N SER A 74 -6.95 -6.23 2.56
CA SER A 74 -6.17 -7.38 3.00
C SER A 74 -4.88 -7.55 2.20
N SER A 75 -4.91 -7.44 0.88
CA SER A 75 -3.75 -7.68 0.03
C SER A 75 -2.73 -6.54 0.10
N LEU A 76 -3.18 -5.27 0.09
CA LEU A 76 -2.29 -4.12 0.19
C LEU A 76 -1.54 -4.15 1.53
N ASN A 77 -2.29 -4.22 2.64
CA ASN A 77 -1.71 -4.21 3.98
C ASN A 77 -0.70 -5.34 4.17
N ASN A 78 -1.06 -6.58 3.81
CA ASN A 78 -0.14 -7.72 3.93
C ASN A 78 1.14 -7.53 3.10
N MET A 79 1.02 -6.99 1.88
CA MET A 79 2.16 -6.80 0.99
C MET A 79 3.10 -5.69 1.49
N ILE A 80 2.57 -4.52 1.84
CA ILE A 80 3.39 -3.42 2.36
C ILE A 80 4.00 -3.78 3.72
N TYR A 81 3.26 -4.50 4.58
CA TYR A 81 3.76 -4.95 5.88
C TYR A 81 4.92 -5.94 5.71
N GLY A 82 4.79 -6.94 4.82
CA GLY A 82 5.88 -7.87 4.57
C GLY A 82 7.14 -7.20 4.01
N ILE A 83 6.98 -6.18 3.16
CA ILE A 83 8.10 -5.36 2.69
C ILE A 83 8.71 -4.56 3.85
N SER A 84 7.88 -3.98 4.72
CA SER A 84 8.33 -3.26 5.92
C SER A 84 9.16 -4.15 6.85
N GLU A 85 8.78 -5.40 7.06
CA GLU A 85 9.54 -6.35 7.89
C GLU A 85 10.92 -6.60 7.30
N ASN A 86 11.02 -6.85 6.00
CA ASN A 86 12.30 -7.09 5.32
C ASN A 86 13.24 -5.88 5.43
N ILE A 87 12.73 -4.67 5.18
CA ILE A 87 13.50 -3.43 5.26
C ILE A 87 13.95 -3.17 6.70
N THR A 88 13.08 -3.41 7.69
CA THR A 88 13.40 -3.27 9.11
C THR A 88 14.53 -4.21 9.51
N MET A 89 14.44 -5.48 9.11
CA MET A 89 15.47 -6.49 9.38
C MET A 89 16.81 -6.13 8.74
N MET A 90 16.77 -5.63 7.50
CA MET A 90 17.96 -5.15 6.80
C MET A 90 18.62 -3.99 7.56
N ALA A 91 17.85 -2.97 7.95
CA ALA A 91 18.35 -1.83 8.70
C ALA A 91 18.99 -2.24 10.04
N LEU A 92 18.30 -3.10 10.81
CA LEU A 92 18.82 -3.62 12.08
C LEU A 92 20.11 -4.43 11.89
N THR A 93 20.20 -5.23 10.84
CA THR A 93 21.39 -6.03 10.53
C THR A 93 22.60 -5.14 10.26
N VAL A 94 22.43 -4.13 9.41
CA VAL A 94 23.51 -3.18 9.07
C VAL A 94 23.95 -2.40 10.31
N ILE A 95 23.00 -1.89 11.11
CA ILE A 95 23.31 -1.21 12.39
C ILE A 95 24.12 -2.13 13.31
N THR A 96 23.66 -3.37 13.48
CA THR A 96 24.26 -4.28 14.47
C THR A 96 25.68 -4.69 14.06
N MET A 97 25.89 -4.99 12.78
CA MET A 97 27.18 -5.42 12.26
C MET A 97 28.22 -4.29 12.22
N TYR A 98 27.77 -3.05 12.03
CA TYR A 98 28.65 -1.90 11.79
C TYR A 98 28.43 -0.74 12.76
N LYS A 99 27.99 -1.05 13.98
CA LYS A 99 27.67 -0.07 15.03
C LYS A 99 28.80 0.93 15.31
N ASP A 100 30.06 0.49 15.19
CA ASP A 100 31.24 1.31 15.51
C ASP A 100 31.59 2.28 14.37
N VAL A 101 31.05 2.04 13.17
CA VAL A 101 31.20 2.89 11.98
C VAL A 101 30.02 3.85 11.87
N ILE A 102 28.82 3.33 12.11
CA ILE A 102 27.56 4.07 12.00
C ILE A 102 27.36 4.91 13.27
N THR A 103 28.07 6.04 13.35
CA THR A 103 28.05 6.94 14.50
C THR A 103 27.08 8.09 14.27
N GLY A 104 25.93 8.05 14.93
CA GLY A 104 24.95 9.13 14.92
C GLY A 104 23.85 8.92 15.96
N GLU A 105 23.59 9.93 16.79
CA GLU A 105 22.74 9.85 18.01
C GLU A 105 21.26 9.52 17.79
N ASN A 106 20.75 9.31 16.57
CA ASN A 106 19.31 9.09 16.35
C ASN A 106 18.95 8.18 15.17
N LYS A 107 19.70 7.09 14.97
CA LYS A 107 19.40 6.08 13.93
C LYS A 107 18.45 4.99 14.43
N LEU A 108 17.33 5.39 15.03
CA LEU A 108 16.29 4.46 15.50
C LEU A 108 15.48 3.94 14.32
N VAL A 109 15.56 2.64 14.06
CA VAL A 109 14.73 1.96 13.07
C VAL A 109 13.26 2.05 13.49
N LYS A 110 12.40 2.41 12.53
CA LYS A 110 10.94 2.41 12.74
C LYS A 110 10.39 1.02 12.53
N ILE A 111 9.54 0.56 13.45
CA ILE A 111 8.95 -0.78 13.40
C ILE A 111 7.45 -0.63 13.21
N SER A 112 6.97 -1.07 12.06
CA SER A 112 5.55 -1.18 11.74
C SER A 112 4.94 -2.39 12.41
N HIS A 113 3.65 -2.31 12.74
CA HIS A 113 2.81 -3.41 13.16
C HIS A 113 1.74 -3.69 12.10
N LYS A 114 1.32 -4.95 12.00
CA LYS A 114 0.30 -5.37 11.01
C LYS A 114 -1.03 -4.61 11.12
N LYS A 115 -1.36 -4.14 12.33
CA LYS A 115 -2.59 -3.37 12.61
C LYS A 115 -2.47 -1.88 12.30
N ASP A 116 -1.28 -1.40 11.94
CA ASP A 116 -1.08 0.00 11.61
C ASP A 116 -1.77 0.36 10.29
N ASP A 117 -2.13 1.64 10.17
CA ASP A 117 -2.66 2.20 8.93
C ASP A 117 -1.60 2.13 7.82
N ASN A 118 -2.04 1.88 6.59
CA ASN A 118 -1.13 1.72 5.45
C ASN A 118 -0.23 2.93 5.23
N ILE A 119 -0.74 4.14 5.48
CA ILE A 119 0.03 5.39 5.40
C ILE A 119 1.21 5.37 6.38
N LYS A 120 0.98 4.92 7.62
CA LYS A 120 2.04 4.82 8.63
C LYS A 120 3.09 3.81 8.19
N ILE A 121 2.67 2.62 7.74
CA ILE A 121 3.60 1.57 7.28
C ILE A 121 4.49 2.08 6.13
N VAL A 122 3.90 2.78 5.15
CA VAL A 122 4.66 3.36 4.02
C VAL A 122 5.60 4.48 4.47
N SER A 123 5.21 5.29 5.45
CA SER A 123 6.07 6.30 6.06
C SER A 123 7.27 5.66 6.77
N ASP A 124 7.05 4.60 7.55
CA ASP A 124 8.10 3.88 8.27
C ASP A 124 9.06 3.18 7.29
N ILE A 125 8.54 2.60 6.20
CA ILE A 125 9.35 2.08 5.08
C ILE A 125 10.24 3.17 4.50
N THR A 126 9.67 4.33 4.18
CA THR A 126 10.41 5.45 3.55
C THR A 126 11.55 5.90 4.45
N TYR A 127 11.26 6.12 5.74
CA TYR A 127 12.26 6.49 6.74
C TYR A 127 13.37 5.44 6.85
N ASN A 128 13.02 4.15 6.93
CA ASN A 128 14.02 3.09 7.07
C ASN A 128 14.89 2.93 5.80
N LEU A 129 14.33 3.16 4.61
CA LEU A 129 15.10 3.18 3.36
C LEU A 129 16.09 4.35 3.33
N GLU A 130 15.67 5.55 3.73
CA GLU A 130 16.57 6.72 3.86
C GLU A 130 17.68 6.46 4.88
N LEU A 131 17.31 5.82 6.00
CA LEU A 131 18.24 5.42 7.03
C LEU A 131 19.30 4.43 6.49
N ILE A 132 18.88 3.38 5.77
CA ILE A 132 19.80 2.42 5.13
C ILE A 132 20.73 3.14 4.15
N ASN A 133 20.19 4.04 3.32
CA ASN A 133 21.01 4.81 2.38
C ASN A 133 22.09 5.63 3.10
N SER A 134 21.75 6.26 4.24
CA SER A 134 22.73 6.97 5.07
C SER A 134 23.83 6.04 5.61
N MET A 135 23.49 4.80 5.98
CA MET A 135 24.46 3.83 6.48
C MET A 135 25.41 3.36 5.39
N ILE A 136 24.92 3.16 4.16
CA ILE A 136 25.78 2.84 3.01
C ILE A 136 26.81 3.95 2.80
N ILE A 137 26.40 5.22 2.89
CA ILE A 137 27.31 6.37 2.77
C ILE A 137 28.38 6.36 3.86
N ASP A 138 27.98 6.17 5.13
CA ASP A 138 28.92 6.11 6.25
C ASP A 138 29.92 4.96 6.10
N LEU A 139 29.46 3.77 5.68
CA LEU A 139 30.30 2.61 5.45
C LEU A 139 31.32 2.84 4.33
N ARG A 140 30.90 3.45 3.22
CA ARG A 140 31.80 3.79 2.10
C ARG A 140 32.86 4.80 2.55
N LYS A 141 32.45 5.85 3.27
CA LYS A 141 33.39 6.86 3.80
C LYS A 141 34.42 6.22 4.73
N TYR A 142 33.98 5.37 5.66
CA TYR A 142 34.90 4.63 6.53
C TYR A 142 35.86 3.74 5.73
N ASN A 143 35.37 3.08 4.67
CA ASN A 143 36.19 2.22 3.83
C ASN A 143 37.28 3.00 3.06
N GLU A 144 36.97 4.22 2.63
CA GLU A 144 37.93 5.14 2.01
C GLU A 144 39.01 5.60 3.01
N GLU A 145 38.61 6.05 4.20
CA GLU A 145 39.53 6.45 5.27
C GLU A 145 40.45 5.29 5.71
N LEU A 146 39.91 4.07 5.77
CA LEU A 146 40.67 2.85 6.03
C LEU A 146 41.71 2.59 4.93
N ASN A 147 41.33 2.72 3.66
CA ASN A 147 42.24 2.50 2.53
C ASN A 147 43.41 3.50 2.54
N ASP A 148 43.14 4.75 2.86
CA ASP A 148 44.18 5.78 3.00
C ASP A 148 45.13 5.45 4.16
N THR A 149 44.60 4.97 5.29
CA THR A 149 45.40 4.51 6.43
C THR A 149 46.27 3.30 6.06
N ILE A 150 45.71 2.34 5.32
CA ILE A 150 46.42 1.16 4.82
C ILE A 150 47.61 1.58 3.95
N LYS A 151 47.38 2.47 2.98
CA LYS A 151 48.42 2.96 2.07
C LYS A 151 49.49 3.77 2.80
N LYS A 152 49.07 4.69 3.67
CA LYS A 152 49.98 5.58 4.41
C LYS A 152 50.91 4.81 5.35
N ASN A 153 50.38 3.79 6.03
CA ASN A 153 51.11 3.01 7.03
C ASN A 153 51.66 1.68 6.48
N ASN A 154 51.51 1.41 5.17
CA ASN A 154 51.89 0.16 4.50
C ASN A 154 51.37 -1.10 5.22
N LEU A 155 50.09 -1.08 5.62
CA LEU A 155 49.46 -2.20 6.34
C LEU A 155 49.10 -3.33 5.36
N HIS A 156 49.31 -4.58 5.77
CA HIS A 156 48.86 -5.74 5.00
C HIS A 156 47.37 -6.06 5.24
N ALA A 157 46.49 -5.07 5.04
CA ALA A 157 45.05 -5.17 5.34
C ALA A 157 44.14 -4.88 4.13
N LYS A 158 44.66 -5.00 2.89
CA LYS A 158 43.88 -4.74 1.66
C LYS A 158 42.59 -5.58 1.56
N THR A 159 42.63 -6.84 2.02
CA THR A 159 41.46 -7.73 2.04
C THR A 159 40.32 -7.19 2.91
N LEU A 160 40.62 -6.43 3.97
CA LEU A 160 39.59 -5.82 4.80
C LEU A 160 38.82 -4.73 4.03
N HIS A 161 39.54 -3.89 3.27
CA HIS A 161 38.94 -2.87 2.40
C HIS A 161 38.04 -3.50 1.34
N GLU A 162 38.52 -4.56 0.68
CA GLU A 162 37.76 -5.30 -0.34
C GLU A 162 36.50 -5.95 0.25
N ASN A 163 36.58 -6.50 1.47
CA ASN A 163 35.42 -7.09 2.15
C ASN A 163 34.36 -6.06 2.52
N ILE A 164 34.75 -4.88 3.01
CA ILE A 164 33.81 -3.81 3.33
C ILE A 164 33.13 -3.30 2.05
N GLU A 165 33.89 -3.16 0.96
CA GLU A 165 33.35 -2.75 -0.33
C GLU A 165 32.32 -3.75 -0.86
N PHE A 166 32.61 -5.05 -0.74
CA PHE A 166 31.68 -6.11 -1.10
C PHE A 166 30.37 -6.01 -0.31
N VAL A 167 30.45 -5.80 1.02
CA VAL A 167 29.25 -5.66 1.84
C VAL A 167 28.45 -4.40 1.45
N CYS A 168 29.12 -3.27 1.21
CA CYS A 168 28.45 -2.07 0.72
C CYS A 168 27.66 -2.35 -0.57
N GLY A 169 28.27 -3.05 -1.52
CA GLY A 169 27.61 -3.45 -2.77
C GLY A 169 26.41 -4.36 -2.53
N HIS A 170 26.51 -5.32 -1.62
CA HIS A 170 25.40 -6.22 -1.29
C HIS A 170 24.22 -5.47 -0.64
N VAL A 171 24.49 -4.61 0.34
CA VAL A 171 23.48 -3.78 1.01
C VAL A 171 22.81 -2.85 0.00
N GLU A 172 23.57 -2.25 -0.91
CA GLU A 172 23.04 -1.37 -1.95
C GLU A 172 22.11 -2.12 -2.93
N LEU A 173 22.42 -3.37 -3.27
CA LEU A 173 21.56 -4.20 -4.12
C LEU A 173 20.22 -4.52 -3.45
N GLU A 174 20.22 -4.97 -2.19
CA GLU A 174 18.97 -5.24 -1.46
C GLU A 174 18.16 -3.95 -1.22
N TYR A 175 18.83 -2.82 -0.95
CA TYR A 175 18.18 -1.51 -0.85
C TYR A 175 17.40 -1.16 -2.14
N LYS A 176 18.04 -1.30 -3.31
CA LYS A 176 17.41 -1.03 -4.61
C LYS A 176 16.24 -1.97 -4.88
N LYS A 177 16.40 -3.24 -4.56
CA LYS A 177 15.36 -4.26 -4.70
C LYS A 177 14.12 -3.92 -3.85
N HIS A 178 14.29 -3.65 -2.56
CA HIS A 178 13.18 -3.31 -1.68
C HIS A 178 12.49 -2.00 -2.04
N THR A 179 13.26 -0.99 -2.48
CA THR A 179 12.72 0.27 -3.02
C THR A 179 11.83 0.02 -4.24
N ASN A 180 12.27 -0.85 -5.15
CA ASN A 180 11.50 -1.23 -6.33
C ASN A 180 10.26 -2.07 -5.99
N ASP A 181 10.36 -2.98 -5.02
CA ASP A 181 9.23 -3.82 -4.58
C ASP A 181 8.08 -2.97 -4.02
N ILE A 182 8.38 -2.01 -3.12
CA ILE A 182 7.34 -1.12 -2.57
C ILE A 182 6.76 -0.19 -3.65
N GLN A 183 7.61 0.30 -4.56
CA GLN A 183 7.14 1.17 -5.65
C GLN A 183 6.16 0.43 -6.56
N LYS A 184 6.51 -0.78 -7.01
CA LYS A 184 5.64 -1.60 -7.85
C LYS A 184 4.34 -1.99 -7.16
N ALA A 185 4.40 -2.34 -5.87
CA ALA A 185 3.20 -2.64 -5.09
C ALA A 185 2.24 -1.44 -5.07
N LEU A 186 2.75 -0.25 -4.73
CA LEU A 186 1.94 0.97 -4.67
C LEU A 186 1.42 1.39 -6.06
N GLU A 187 2.22 1.25 -7.12
CA GLU A 187 1.78 1.52 -8.50
C GLU A 187 0.65 0.58 -8.93
N TYR A 188 0.78 -0.72 -8.64
CA TYR A 188 -0.26 -1.71 -8.94
C TYR A 188 -1.58 -1.36 -8.24
N PHE A 189 -1.56 -1.11 -6.93
CA PHE A 189 -2.78 -0.79 -6.18
C PHE A 189 -3.36 0.57 -6.56
N THR A 190 -2.53 1.52 -6.98
CA THR A 190 -3.00 2.79 -7.56
C THR A 190 -3.82 2.52 -8.82
N GLN A 191 -3.25 1.81 -9.80
CA GLN A 191 -3.94 1.50 -11.06
C GLN A 191 -5.20 0.64 -10.81
N TYR A 192 -5.11 -0.32 -9.91
CA TYR A 192 -6.23 -1.20 -9.57
C TYR A 192 -7.42 -0.41 -9.00
N THR A 193 -7.16 0.47 -8.04
CA THR A 193 -8.21 1.29 -7.42
C THR A 193 -8.79 2.34 -8.38
N GLU A 194 -7.96 2.89 -9.28
CA GLU A 194 -8.43 3.76 -10.36
C GLU A 194 -9.38 3.03 -11.31
N LYS A 195 -9.04 1.81 -11.72
CA LYS A 195 -9.89 1.02 -12.62
C LYS A 195 -11.25 0.68 -12.01
N ILE A 196 -11.31 0.44 -10.70
CA ILE A 196 -12.59 0.24 -9.99
C ILE A 196 -13.43 1.52 -10.06
N ILE A 197 -12.84 2.69 -9.81
CA ILE A 197 -13.56 3.98 -9.89
C ILE A 197 -14.05 4.25 -11.31
N GLU A 198 -13.17 4.09 -12.30
CA GLU A 198 -13.54 4.26 -13.72
C GLU A 198 -14.71 3.35 -14.10
N GLN A 199 -14.65 2.06 -13.76
CA GLN A 199 -15.75 1.13 -14.05
C GLN A 199 -17.08 1.59 -13.45
N ASN A 200 -17.06 2.15 -12.24
CA ASN A 200 -18.25 2.69 -11.59
C ASN A 200 -18.77 3.96 -12.27
N GLU A 201 -17.91 4.86 -12.74
CA GLU A 201 -18.33 6.08 -13.46
C GLU A 201 -19.06 5.76 -14.78
N TYR A 202 -18.69 4.65 -15.43
CA TYR A 202 -19.33 4.15 -16.64
C TYR A 202 -20.53 3.23 -16.39
N MET A 203 -20.95 2.99 -15.14
CA MET A 203 -22.18 2.25 -14.84
C MET A 203 -23.43 3.09 -15.13
N ILE A 204 -23.80 3.12 -16.41
CA ILE A 204 -25.02 3.72 -16.95
C ILE A 204 -26.29 3.17 -16.26
N LEU A 205 -26.25 1.97 -15.68
CA LEU A 205 -27.38 1.35 -15.00
C LEU A 205 -27.86 2.13 -13.76
N LEU A 206 -26.98 2.89 -13.10
CA LEU A 206 -27.37 3.81 -12.02
C LEU A 206 -28.14 5.04 -12.55
N LYS A 207 -27.99 5.38 -13.84
CA LYS A 207 -28.67 6.51 -14.50
C LYS A 207 -30.08 6.17 -14.97
N PHE A 208 -30.45 4.89 -15.09
CA PHE A 208 -31.82 4.46 -15.41
C PHE A 208 -32.84 4.73 -14.28
N VAL A 209 -32.46 5.50 -13.26
CA VAL A 209 -33.17 5.63 -11.99
C VAL A 209 -33.63 7.06 -11.68
N SER A 210 -33.68 7.95 -12.68
CA SER A 210 -34.39 9.23 -12.56
C SER A 210 -35.82 9.10 -13.06
#